data_AF-A0A1R3UM52-F1
#
_entry.id   AF-A0A1R3UM52-F1
#
_cell.length_a   1.000
_cell.length_b   1.000
_cell.length_c   1.000
_cell.angle_alpha   90.00
_cell.angle_beta   90.00
_cell.angle_gamma   90.00
#
_symmetry.space_group_name_H-M   'P 1'
#
loop_
_entity.id
_entity.type
_entity.pdbx_description
1 polymer ?
#
loop_
_entity_poly.entity_id
_entity_poly.type
_entity_poly.pdbx_seq_one_letter_code
_entity_poly.pdbx_strand_id
1 'polypeptide(L)'
;MYENNPLCETTSVQTQHDEREHDFLPANLADIPGKFDQEELTQAETVIHLHYSALLTDWWVAEVWQDRDTQKWMAYGYWRPTPDAAALWDSFCLTDLERLVIPATADPVLQVGDVSTGATPRLMVRRDLEWTPTPAHGVVPGVELEERRV
;
A
#
# COMPACT_ATOMS: atom_id res chain seq x y z
N MET A 1 29.65 29.87 29.49
CA MET A 1 28.22 29.53 29.49
C MET A 1 27.69 29.84 28.10
N TYR A 2 28.12 29.04 27.12
CA TYR A 2 27.67 29.05 25.72
C TYR A 2 26.78 27.81 25.59
N GLU A 3 25.67 27.74 24.89
CA GLU A 3 24.93 28.64 24.01
C GLU A 3 23.49 28.11 23.99
N ASN A 4 22.53 28.98 23.76
CA ASN A 4 21.18 28.59 23.35
C ASN A 4 21.31 27.63 22.17
N ASN A 5 21.01 26.35 22.34
CA ASN A 5 20.93 25.41 21.23
C ASN A 5 19.65 25.77 20.44
N PRO A 6 19.77 26.41 19.27
CA PRO A 6 18.63 26.62 18.41
C PRO A 6 18.51 25.31 17.62
N LEU A 7 17.80 24.34 18.19
CA LEU A 7 17.16 23.34 17.33
C LEU A 7 15.97 24.03 16.66
N CYS A 8 16.36 24.92 15.76
CA CYS A 8 15.61 25.50 14.68
C CYS A 8 14.92 24.35 13.97
N GLU A 9 13.59 24.44 13.94
CA GLU A 9 12.76 24.13 12.78
C GLU A 9 13.22 22.95 11.93
N THR A 10 12.64 21.79 12.19
CA THR A 10 11.67 21.17 11.27
C THR A 10 11.39 19.76 11.76
N THR A 11 10.43 19.59 12.67
CA THR A 11 9.67 18.33 12.66
C THR A 11 8.60 18.46 11.58
N SER A 12 9.06 18.71 10.35
CA SER A 12 8.24 18.59 9.17
C SER A 12 7.94 17.11 9.06
N VAL A 13 6.78 16.73 9.59
CA VAL A 13 6.06 15.55 9.09
C VAL A 13 5.68 15.93 7.67
N GLN A 14 6.64 15.78 6.76
CA GLN A 14 6.42 15.96 5.34
C GLN A 14 5.70 14.71 4.89
N THR A 15 4.38 14.85 4.78
CA THR A 15 3.49 13.79 4.35
C THR A 15 3.89 13.32 2.96
N GLN A 16 3.64 12.04 2.70
CA GLN A 16 4.02 11.27 1.52
C GLN A 16 3.46 11.80 0.18
N HIS A 17 2.88 12.99 0.15
CA HIS A 17 2.42 13.69 -1.05
C HIS A 17 3.57 14.46 -1.72
N ASP A 18 4.39 15.19 -0.96
CA ASP A 18 5.39 16.12 -1.53
C ASP A 18 6.63 15.42 -2.09
N GLU A 19 6.86 14.16 -1.72
CA GLU A 19 7.96 13.33 -2.24
C GLU A 19 7.52 12.38 -3.38
N ARG A 20 6.22 12.33 -3.72
CA ARG A 20 5.73 11.53 -4.85
C ARG A 20 5.70 12.36 -6.12
N GLU A 21 6.11 11.75 -7.21
CA GLU A 21 5.91 12.30 -8.56
C GLU A 21 4.46 12.12 -9.05
N HIS A 22 3.60 11.45 -8.29
CA HIS A 22 2.23 11.12 -8.67
C HIS A 22 1.25 11.07 -7.49
N ASP A 23 -0.04 11.25 -7.78
CA ASP A 23 -1.11 11.12 -6.78
C ASP A 23 -1.23 9.70 -6.25
N PHE A 24 -1.46 9.56 -4.94
CA PHE A 24 -1.65 8.27 -4.29
C PHE A 24 -2.97 7.63 -4.73
N LEU A 25 -4.08 8.36 -4.64
CA LEU A 25 -5.37 7.92 -5.17
C LEU A 25 -5.51 8.38 -6.64
N PRO A 26 -6.08 7.55 -7.52
CA PRO A 26 -6.37 7.97 -8.89
C PRO A 26 -7.47 9.04 -8.92
N ALA A 27 -7.45 9.91 -9.94
CA ALA A 27 -8.50 10.91 -10.11
C ALA A 27 -9.87 10.31 -10.50
N ASN A 28 -9.87 9.11 -11.07
CA ASN A 28 -11.04 8.42 -11.62
C ASN A 28 -11.55 7.28 -10.73
N LEU A 29 -11.58 7.48 -9.41
CA LEU A 29 -12.12 6.51 -8.45
C LEU A 29 -13.54 6.03 -8.77
N ALA A 30 -14.34 6.84 -9.49
CA ALA A 30 -15.69 6.48 -9.91
C ALA A 30 -15.75 5.33 -10.94
N ASP A 31 -14.64 5.03 -11.62
CA ASP A 31 -14.55 3.91 -12.57
C ASP A 31 -14.25 2.58 -11.85
N ILE A 32 -13.90 2.64 -10.56
CA ILE A 32 -13.56 1.48 -9.75
C ILE A 32 -14.81 1.01 -9.01
N PRO A 33 -15.11 -0.30 -8.98
CA PRO A 33 -16.24 -0.84 -8.24
C PRO A 33 -16.26 -0.39 -6.78
N GLY A 34 -17.45 -0.07 -6.29
CA GLY A 34 -17.70 0.29 -4.91
C GLY A 34 -17.76 -0.92 -3.99
N LYS A 35 -18.09 -0.65 -2.72
CA LYS A 35 -18.18 -1.68 -1.68
C LYS A 35 -19.21 -2.76 -2.05
N PHE A 36 -18.76 -4.01 -2.10
CA PHE A 36 -19.55 -5.21 -2.43
C PHE A 36 -20.00 -5.31 -3.90
N ASP A 37 -19.51 -4.46 -4.80
CA ASP A 37 -19.92 -4.49 -6.20
C ASP A 37 -19.41 -5.73 -6.95
N GLN A 38 -18.43 -6.45 -6.40
CA GLN A 38 -17.88 -7.68 -6.97
C GLN A 38 -18.15 -8.93 -6.12
N GLU A 39 -19.07 -8.90 -5.15
CA GLU A 39 -19.31 -10.01 -4.21
C GLU A 39 -19.81 -11.31 -4.85
N GLU A 40 -20.42 -11.21 -6.04
CA GLU A 40 -20.90 -12.37 -6.80
C GLU A 40 -19.78 -13.13 -7.53
N LEU A 41 -18.59 -12.52 -7.66
CA LEU A 41 -17.44 -13.12 -8.32
C LEU A 41 -16.65 -14.00 -7.35
N THR A 42 -16.09 -15.09 -7.86
CA THR A 42 -15.06 -15.81 -7.11
C THR A 42 -13.83 -14.94 -6.94
N GLN A 43 -13.03 -15.19 -5.91
CA GLN A 43 -11.76 -14.47 -5.68
C GLN A 43 -10.84 -14.47 -6.91
N ALA A 44 -10.87 -15.54 -7.72
CA ALA A 44 -10.09 -15.65 -8.96
C ALA A 44 -10.62 -14.78 -10.10
N GLU A 45 -11.92 -14.56 -10.15
CA GLU A 45 -12.60 -13.77 -11.20
C GLU A 45 -12.71 -12.29 -10.84
N THR A 46 -12.57 -11.94 -9.55
CA THR A 46 -12.53 -10.55 -9.09
C THR A 46 -11.52 -9.73 -9.89
N VAL A 47 -11.95 -8.60 -10.44
CA VAL A 47 -11.12 -7.71 -11.24
C VAL A 47 -10.34 -6.77 -10.32
N ILE A 48 -9.03 -6.76 -10.47
CA ILE A 48 -8.11 -5.86 -9.78
C ILE A 48 -7.95 -4.58 -10.60
N HIS A 49 -8.32 -3.45 -10.02
CA HIS A 49 -8.30 -2.13 -10.67
C HIS A 49 -7.08 -1.29 -10.30
N LEU A 50 -6.48 -1.49 -9.13
CA LEU A 50 -5.26 -0.80 -8.74
C LEU A 50 -4.24 -1.77 -8.15
N HIS A 51 -2.97 -1.44 -8.34
CA HIS A 51 -1.86 -2.10 -7.67
C HIS A 51 -1.01 -1.06 -6.94
N TYR A 52 -0.70 -1.37 -5.68
CA TYR A 52 0.25 -0.63 -4.87
C TYR A 52 1.36 -1.58 -4.42
N SER A 53 2.58 -1.08 -4.37
CA SER A 53 3.75 -1.85 -3.94
C SER A 53 4.66 -1.07 -3.02
N ALA A 54 5.34 -1.79 -2.15
CA ALA A 54 6.49 -1.36 -1.36
C ALA A 54 7.57 -2.45 -1.45
N LEU A 55 8.76 -2.22 -0.89
CA LEU A 55 9.95 -3.08 -1.08
C LEU A 55 9.70 -4.59 -0.89
N LEU A 56 8.72 -4.99 -0.08
CA LEU A 56 8.43 -6.40 0.26
C LEU A 56 6.93 -6.72 0.34
N THR A 57 6.06 -5.81 -0.09
CA THR A 57 4.63 -5.88 0.17
C THR A 57 3.86 -5.35 -1.03
N ASP A 58 2.84 -6.07 -1.43
CA ASP A 58 1.96 -5.71 -2.53
C ASP A 58 0.51 -5.69 -2.07
N TRP A 59 -0.24 -4.76 -2.65
CA TRP A 59 -1.68 -4.62 -2.48
C TRP A 59 -2.33 -4.56 -3.87
N TRP A 60 -3.25 -5.49 -4.12
CA TRP A 60 -4.08 -5.54 -5.31
C TRP A 60 -5.51 -5.18 -4.92
N VAL A 61 -5.99 -4.05 -5.42
CA VAL A 61 -7.28 -3.47 -5.02
C VAL A 61 -8.34 -3.80 -6.06
N ALA A 62 -9.44 -4.38 -5.61
CA ALA A 62 -10.60 -4.71 -6.44
C ALA A 62 -11.73 -3.68 -6.33
N GLU A 63 -11.95 -3.16 -5.12
CA GLU A 63 -13.03 -2.23 -4.84
C GLU A 63 -12.52 -1.05 -4.02
N VAL A 64 -13.11 0.13 -4.21
CA VAL A 64 -12.79 1.34 -3.46
C VAL A 64 -14.07 2.07 -3.08
N TRP A 65 -14.18 2.49 -1.82
CA TRP A 65 -15.28 3.31 -1.36
C TRP A 65 -14.83 4.31 -0.30
N GLN A 66 -15.59 5.38 -0.15
CA GLN A 66 -15.41 6.29 0.97
C GLN A 66 -16.27 5.82 2.15
N ASP A 67 -15.65 5.58 3.29
CA ASP A 67 -16.36 5.26 4.52
C ASP A 67 -17.16 6.48 5.01
N ARG A 68 -18.45 6.31 5.28
CA ARG A 68 -19.33 7.44 5.59
C ARG A 68 -19.03 8.09 6.93
N ASP A 69 -18.60 7.31 7.91
CA ASP A 69 -18.41 7.80 9.28
C ASP A 69 -17.05 8.47 9.43
N THR A 70 -16.00 7.89 8.85
CA THR A 70 -14.63 8.38 8.98
C THR A 70 -14.18 9.27 7.84
N GLN A 71 -14.92 9.31 6.73
CA GLN A 71 -14.57 9.99 5.47
C GLN A 71 -13.26 9.48 4.84
N LYS A 72 -12.72 8.36 5.33
CA LYS A 72 -11.50 7.73 4.81
C LYS A 72 -11.81 6.91 3.56
N TRP A 73 -10.84 6.83 2.67
CA TRP A 73 -10.89 5.92 1.55
C TRP A 73 -10.52 4.51 2.00
N MET A 74 -11.42 3.58 1.74
CA MET A 74 -11.28 2.17 2.02
C MET A 74 -11.15 1.40 0.72
N ALA A 75 -10.44 0.29 0.76
CA ALA A 75 -10.32 -0.65 -0.33
C ALA A 75 -10.68 -2.05 0.15
N TYR A 76 -11.21 -2.86 -0.76
CA TYR A 76 -11.23 -4.32 -0.62
C TYR A 76 -10.31 -4.90 -1.69
N GLY A 77 -9.53 -5.89 -1.30
CA GLY A 77 -8.58 -6.51 -2.20
C GLY A 77 -7.71 -7.54 -1.54
N TYR A 78 -6.70 -7.96 -2.28
CA TYR A 78 -5.72 -8.92 -1.83
C TYR A 78 -4.47 -8.17 -1.38
N TRP A 79 -3.90 -8.56 -0.25
CA TRP A 79 -2.62 -8.03 0.18
C TRP A 79 -1.73 -9.13 0.76
N ARG A 80 -0.42 -8.96 0.55
CA ARG A 80 0.59 -9.90 1.03
C ARG A 80 1.65 -9.16 1.83
N PRO A 81 1.69 -9.30 3.18
CA PRO A 81 2.62 -8.56 4.03
C PRO A 81 4.09 -8.83 3.71
N THR A 82 4.42 -10.09 3.44
CA THR A 82 5.76 -10.56 3.06
C THR A 82 5.62 -11.74 2.09
N PRO A 83 6.66 -12.05 1.28
CA PRO A 83 6.60 -13.15 0.33
C PRO A 83 6.19 -14.51 0.92
N ASP A 84 6.57 -14.76 2.18
CA ASP A 84 6.30 -16.01 2.90
C ASP A 84 5.04 -15.98 3.77
N ALA A 85 4.37 -14.82 3.89
CA ALA A 85 3.16 -14.72 4.69
C ALA A 85 1.93 -15.26 3.95
N ALA A 86 0.98 -15.79 4.72
CA ALA A 86 -0.36 -16.06 4.22
C ALA A 86 -0.95 -14.75 3.71
N ALA A 87 -1.32 -14.74 2.44
CA ALA A 87 -1.93 -13.59 1.82
C ALA A 87 -3.44 -13.65 1.96
N LEU A 88 -4.06 -12.47 2.09
CA LEU A 88 -5.41 -12.34 2.60
C LEU A 88 -6.23 -11.42 1.72
N TRP A 89 -7.45 -11.85 1.42
CA TRP A 89 -8.52 -10.99 0.92
C TRP A 89 -9.16 -10.29 2.11
N ASP A 90 -9.01 -8.98 2.20
CA ASP A 90 -9.57 -8.20 3.29
C ASP A 90 -9.78 -6.74 2.88
N SER A 91 -10.49 -6.00 3.73
CA SER A 91 -10.64 -4.56 3.62
C SER A 91 -9.49 -3.85 4.34
N PHE A 92 -8.96 -2.80 3.72
CA PHE A 92 -7.91 -1.96 4.32
C PHE A 92 -8.11 -0.48 3.99
N CYS A 93 -7.53 0.39 4.81
CA CYS A 93 -7.68 1.83 4.68
C CYS A 93 -6.60 2.40 3.75
N LEU A 94 -6.98 2.87 2.56
CA LEU A 94 -6.07 3.52 1.61
C LEU A 94 -5.50 4.81 2.16
N THR A 95 -6.30 5.59 2.91
CA THR A 95 -5.82 6.83 3.55
C THR A 95 -4.73 6.55 4.59
N ASP A 96 -4.78 5.41 5.27
CA ASP A 96 -3.73 5.03 6.22
C ASP A 96 -2.53 4.38 5.50
N LEU A 97 -2.77 3.64 4.40
CA LEU A 97 -1.72 3.11 3.52
C LEU A 97 -0.88 4.24 2.90
N GLU A 98 -1.52 5.36 2.52
CA GLU A 98 -0.87 6.58 2.05
C GLU A 98 0.08 7.18 3.09
N ARG A 99 -0.12 6.87 4.38
CA ARG A 99 0.66 7.40 5.49
C ARG A 99 1.61 6.36 6.08
N LEU A 100 1.59 5.14 5.54
CA LEU A 100 2.38 4.04 6.05
C LEU A 100 3.87 4.33 5.86
N VAL A 101 4.56 4.57 6.95
CA VAL A 101 6.03 4.63 7.00
C VAL A 101 6.49 3.35 7.67
N ILE A 102 7.01 2.40 6.90
CA ILE A 102 7.63 1.22 7.49
C ILE A 102 9.07 1.63 7.82
N PRO A 103 9.47 1.66 9.10
CA PRO A 103 10.87 1.85 9.43
C PRO A 103 11.62 0.64 8.86
N ALA A 104 12.51 0.86 7.89
CA ALA A 104 13.43 -0.19 7.48
C ALA A 104 14.28 -0.53 8.69
N THR A 105 13.99 -1.65 9.34
CA THR A 105 14.80 -2.15 10.44
C THR A 105 16.21 -2.36 9.91
N ALA A 106 17.12 -1.47 10.30
CA ALA A 106 18.52 -1.77 10.29
C ALA A 106 18.71 -3.02 11.16
N ASP A 107 19.31 -4.03 10.55
CA ASP A 107 19.73 -5.28 11.19
C ASP A 107 20.32 -5.02 12.60
N PRO A 108 19.85 -5.65 13.69
CA PRO A 108 20.35 -5.37 15.03
C PRO A 108 21.78 -5.89 15.29
N VAL A 109 22.48 -6.45 14.29
CA VAL A 109 23.76 -7.16 14.48
C VAL A 109 25.00 -6.41 13.95
N LEU A 110 24.85 -5.25 13.28
CA LEU A 110 25.98 -4.43 12.82
C LEU A 110 26.04 -3.08 13.53
N GLN A 111 26.27 -3.08 14.85
CA GLN A 111 26.85 -1.91 15.52
C GLN A 111 28.21 -2.28 16.12
N VAL A 112 29.22 -2.29 15.25
CA VAL A 112 30.60 -2.13 15.67
C VAL A 112 31.13 -0.88 14.99
N GLY A 113 31.24 0.19 15.78
CA GLY A 113 32.10 1.33 15.49
C GLY A 113 31.62 2.26 14.36
N ASP A 114 31.44 3.51 14.75
CA ASP A 114 31.61 4.70 13.93
C ASP A 114 30.48 5.09 12.94
N VAL A 115 30.12 6.37 13.06
CA VAL A 115 29.23 7.21 12.23
C VAL A 115 28.33 6.50 11.20
N SER A 116 27.03 6.49 11.45
CA SER A 116 26.02 6.35 10.39
C SER A 116 25.08 7.54 10.38
N THR A 117 25.48 8.61 9.69
CA THR A 117 24.58 9.60 9.08
C THR A 117 23.88 8.99 7.86
N GLY A 118 23.26 7.83 8.02
CA GLY A 118 22.48 7.17 6.99
C GLY A 118 21.02 7.34 7.32
N ALA A 119 20.31 8.18 6.57
CA ALA A 119 18.86 8.28 6.67
C ALA A 119 18.26 6.87 6.60
N THR A 120 17.57 6.44 7.65
CA THR A 120 16.87 5.15 7.66
C THR A 120 15.99 5.10 6.41
N PRO A 121 16.08 4.05 5.56
CA PRO A 121 15.27 3.98 4.37
C PRO A 121 13.79 4.05 4.77
N ARG A 122 13.12 5.13 4.37
CA ARG A 122 11.67 5.26 4.50
C ARG A 122 11.06 4.42 3.40
N LEU A 123 10.39 3.35 3.77
CA LEU A 123 9.65 2.52 2.83
C LEU A 123 8.36 3.24 2.46
N MET A 124 8.34 3.77 1.24
CA MET A 124 7.18 4.47 0.68
C MET A 124 6.37 3.51 -0.19
N VAL A 125 5.05 3.49 0.01
CA VAL A 125 4.12 2.80 -0.88
C VAL A 125 3.99 3.59 -2.19
N ARG A 126 4.12 2.88 -3.31
CA ARG A 126 3.99 3.40 -4.67
C ARG A 126 2.75 2.82 -5.34
N ARG A 127 2.18 3.55 -6.30
CA ARG A 127 1.05 3.09 -7.12
C ARG A 127 1.57 2.80 -8.53
N ASP A 128 1.14 1.70 -9.12
CA ASP A 128 1.39 1.43 -10.53
C ASP A 128 0.45 2.28 -11.40
N LEU A 129 1.02 3.17 -12.22
CA LEU A 129 0.29 4.08 -13.10
C LEU A 129 -0.08 3.46 -14.44
N GLU A 130 0.62 2.39 -14.83
CA GLU A 130 0.36 1.66 -16.07
C GLU A 130 -0.57 0.46 -15.84
N TRP A 131 -1.03 0.27 -14.60
CA TRP A 131 -1.93 -0.81 -14.23
C TRP A 131 -3.22 -0.76 -15.03
N THR A 132 -3.56 -1.88 -15.67
CA THR A 132 -4.83 -2.07 -16.37
C THR A 132 -5.71 -3.04 -15.62
N PRO A 133 -7.04 -2.78 -15.49
CA PRO A 133 -7.95 -3.68 -14.82
C PRO A 133 -7.85 -5.11 -15.34
N THR A 134 -7.51 -6.05 -14.46
CA THR A 134 -7.21 -7.44 -14.84
C THR A 134 -7.79 -8.40 -13.79
N PRO A 135 -8.38 -9.54 -14.19
CA PRO A 135 -8.82 -10.56 -13.25
C PRO A 135 -7.70 -11.03 -12.31
N ALA A 136 -8.04 -11.29 -11.04
CA ALA A 136 -7.08 -11.61 -10.00
C ALA A 136 -6.19 -12.82 -10.34
N HIS A 137 -6.74 -13.87 -10.96
CA HIS A 137 -5.95 -15.03 -11.38
C HIS A 137 -4.83 -14.72 -12.39
N GLY A 138 -4.91 -13.59 -13.10
CA GLY A 138 -3.89 -13.17 -14.05
C GLY A 138 -2.71 -12.43 -13.42
N VAL A 139 -2.86 -11.93 -12.19
CA VAL A 139 -1.93 -10.94 -11.59
C VAL A 139 -1.61 -11.16 -10.12
N VAL A 140 -2.49 -11.83 -9.36
CA VAL A 140 -2.33 -12.10 -7.93
C VAL A 140 -1.68 -13.47 -7.76
N PRO A 141 -0.45 -13.55 -7.20
CA PRO A 141 0.25 -14.83 -7.09
C PRO A 141 -0.49 -15.83 -6.20
N GLY A 142 -0.73 -17.03 -6.69
CA GLY A 142 -1.40 -18.10 -5.92
C GLY A 142 -2.92 -18.00 -5.87
N VAL A 143 -3.52 -17.06 -6.58
CA VAL A 143 -4.95 -17.08 -6.91
C VAL A 143 -5.09 -17.75 -8.26
N GLU A 144 -5.74 -18.91 -8.30
CA GLU A 144 -5.90 -19.72 -9.51
C GLU A 144 -7.39 -19.80 -9.87
N LEU A 145 -7.70 -19.93 -11.17
CA LEU A 145 -9.07 -20.25 -11.59
C LEU A 145 -9.47 -21.60 -11.02
N GLU A 146 -10.57 -21.65 -10.26
CA GLU A 146 -11.15 -22.91 -9.88
C GLU A 146 -11.66 -23.60 -11.17
N GLU A 147 -11.04 -24.73 -11.54
CA GLU A 147 -11.57 -25.59 -12.59
C GLU A 147 -12.97 -26.03 -12.15
N ARG A 148 -14.01 -25.44 -12.73
CA ARG A 148 -15.38 -25.94 -12.59
C ARG A 148 -15.40 -27.38 -13.06
N ARG A 149 -15.34 -28.32 -12.12
CA ARG A 149 -15.65 -29.72 -12.37
C ARG A 149 -17.14 -29.78 -12.70
N VAL A 150 -17.43 -29.90 -13.99
CA VAL A 150 -18.75 -30.24 -14.54
C VAL A 150 -19.09 -31.68 -14.19
#